data_AF-A0A3E3IMK7-F1
#
_entry.id   AF-A0A3E3IMK7-F1
#
_cell.length_a   1.000
_cell.length_b   1.000
_cell.length_c   1.000
_cell.angle_alpha   90.00
_cell.angle_beta   90.00
_cell.angle_gamma   90.00
#
_symmetry.space_group_name_H-M   'P 1'
#
loop_
_entity.id
_entity.type
_entity.pdbx_description
1 polymer ?
#
loop_
_entity_poly.entity_id
_entity_poly.type
_entity_poly.pdbx_seq_one_letter_code
_entity_poly.pdbx_strand_id
1 'polypeptide(L)'
;MKTKWLSLLAAMLLLIALTACGGADMPMEATLDGYTIVLGQTTVQDLVDRGYEAHLEKMPDFARDGEKYISFNYSLSRGAGDQIFATVSVPWSGNTDITEETTLSASEGILQTVTLTKTATEKVEAAYNGVSVQDLSFDYAAQEWGAKEKKDASKKTYTLQAKRGLVQFQSYLTSDEDFHSVSIQLSDKDFEKMQK
;
A
#
# COMPACT_ATOMS: atom_id res chain seq x y z
N MET A 1 21.34 -48.52 -1.53
CA MET A 1 21.56 -47.16 -2.10
C MET A 1 20.28 -46.39 -2.44
N LYS A 2 19.08 -47.01 -2.52
CA LYS A 2 17.83 -46.34 -2.91
C LYS A 2 17.20 -45.42 -1.84
N THR A 3 17.43 -45.69 -0.56
CA THR A 3 16.84 -44.93 0.57
C THR A 3 17.52 -43.59 0.85
N LYS A 4 18.80 -43.44 0.51
CA LYS A 4 19.56 -42.19 0.70
C LYS A 4 19.17 -41.09 -0.29
N TRP A 5 18.64 -41.48 -1.46
CA TRP A 5 18.22 -40.54 -2.49
C TRP A 5 16.80 -40.01 -2.24
N LEU A 6 15.91 -40.84 -1.69
CA LEU A 6 14.56 -40.41 -1.27
C LEU A 6 14.59 -39.41 -0.12
N SER A 7 15.52 -39.57 0.82
CA SER A 7 15.67 -38.67 1.97
C SER A 7 16.28 -37.31 1.58
N LEU A 8 17.17 -37.29 0.58
CA LEU A 8 17.71 -36.04 0.03
C LEU A 8 16.65 -35.25 -0.75
N LEU A 9 15.81 -35.95 -1.54
CA LEU A 9 14.73 -35.32 -2.30
C LEU A 9 13.63 -34.74 -1.38
N ALA A 10 13.31 -35.47 -0.30
CA ALA A 10 12.35 -35.00 0.72
C ALA A 10 12.88 -33.78 1.50
N ALA A 11 14.18 -33.75 1.84
CA ALA A 11 14.82 -32.60 2.47
C ALA A 11 14.87 -31.37 1.55
N MET A 12 15.08 -31.58 0.25
CA MET A 12 15.07 -30.51 -0.75
C MET A 12 13.66 -29.94 -0.97
N LEU A 13 12.62 -30.77 -0.97
CA LEU A 13 11.22 -30.34 -1.01
C LEU A 13 10.78 -29.61 0.27
N LEU A 14 11.30 -30.00 1.44
CA LEU A 14 11.07 -29.30 2.71
C LEU A 14 11.72 -27.91 2.75
N LEU A 15 12.89 -27.74 2.12
CA LEU A 15 13.56 -26.43 2.03
C LEU A 15 12.85 -25.47 1.06
N ILE A 16 12.22 -25.97 0.01
CA ILE A 16 11.37 -25.17 -0.90
C ILE A 16 10.01 -24.85 -0.25
N ALA A 17 9.51 -25.74 0.63
CA ALA A 17 8.26 -25.50 1.37
C ALA A 17 8.44 -24.49 2.53
N LEU A 18 9.67 -24.27 3.02
CA LEU A 18 9.92 -23.36 4.14
C LEU A 18 9.92 -21.87 3.76
N THR A 19 10.14 -21.52 2.49
CA THR A 19 10.02 -20.14 2.00
C THR A 19 8.56 -19.71 1.80
N ALA A 20 7.59 -20.61 1.96
CA ALA A 20 6.16 -20.34 1.77
C ALA A 20 5.42 -19.95 3.07
N CYS A 21 6.11 -19.82 4.20
CA CYS A 21 5.50 -19.46 5.49
C CYS A 21 6.10 -18.18 6.08
N GLY A 22 6.05 -17.10 5.30
CA GLY A 22 6.38 -15.75 5.72
C GLY A 22 6.10 -14.84 4.53
N GLY A 23 5.29 -13.79 4.70
CA GLY A 23 5.00 -12.85 3.61
C GLY A 23 6.29 -12.33 2.96
N ALA A 24 6.21 -11.95 1.69
CA ALA A 24 7.35 -11.41 0.97
C ALA A 24 7.92 -10.21 1.74
N ASP A 25 9.25 -10.06 1.72
CA ASP A 25 9.95 -9.01 2.47
C ASP A 25 9.86 -7.68 1.71
N MET A 26 8.66 -7.12 1.69
CA MET A 26 8.34 -5.89 0.99
C MET A 26 8.18 -4.75 1.99
N PRO A 27 8.78 -3.58 1.74
CA PRO A 27 8.76 -2.47 2.67
C PRO A 27 7.38 -1.79 2.66
N MET A 28 6.92 -1.29 3.81
CA MET A 28 5.67 -0.50 3.91
C MET A 28 5.98 0.98 3.74
N GLU A 29 6.71 1.30 2.68
CA GLU A 29 7.15 2.65 2.37
C GLU A 29 7.21 2.83 0.85
N ALA A 30 7.13 4.08 0.39
CA ALA A 30 7.29 4.46 -1.00
C ALA A 30 8.18 5.69 -1.11
N THR A 31 8.87 5.86 -2.23
CA THR A 31 9.63 7.08 -2.52
C THR A 31 8.86 7.95 -3.49
N LEU A 32 8.84 9.26 -3.23
CA LEU A 32 8.21 10.30 -4.04
C LEU A 32 9.13 11.53 -4.06
N ASP A 33 9.68 11.90 -5.22
CA ASP A 33 10.66 12.99 -5.38
C ASP A 33 11.81 12.93 -4.35
N GLY A 34 12.35 11.72 -4.15
CA GLY A 34 13.43 11.47 -3.18
C GLY A 34 13.01 11.50 -1.71
N TYR A 35 11.73 11.73 -1.40
CA TYR A 35 11.17 11.58 -0.05
C TYR A 35 10.60 10.20 0.17
N THR A 36 10.95 9.59 1.31
CA THR A 36 10.37 8.30 1.71
C THR A 36 9.12 8.53 2.56
N ILE A 37 7.97 8.16 2.02
CA ILE A 37 6.72 8.01 2.75
C ILE A 37 6.79 6.69 3.51
N VAL A 38 6.86 6.75 4.85
CA VAL A 38 6.85 5.57 5.73
C VAL A 38 5.46 5.41 6.31
N LEU A 39 4.74 4.36 5.92
CA LEU A 39 3.36 4.14 6.38
C LEU A 39 3.35 3.89 7.89
N GLY A 40 2.39 4.52 8.58
CA GLY A 40 2.29 4.55 10.04
C GLY A 40 3.19 5.57 10.73
N GLN A 41 3.95 6.39 9.99
CA GLN A 41 4.78 7.47 10.53
C GLN A 41 4.57 8.79 9.79
N THR A 42 4.61 8.77 8.46
CA THR A 42 4.40 9.96 7.64
C THR A 42 2.98 10.49 7.83
N THR A 43 2.89 11.79 8.10
CA THR A 43 1.65 12.54 8.26
C THR A 43 1.24 13.22 6.96
N VAL A 44 0.00 13.70 6.89
CA VAL A 44 -0.43 14.57 5.79
C VAL A 44 0.37 15.87 5.77
N GLN A 45 0.68 16.44 6.94
CA GLN A 45 1.47 17.66 7.06
C GLN A 45 2.86 17.52 6.44
N ASP A 46 3.53 16.38 6.59
CA ASP A 46 4.83 16.12 5.95
C ASP A 46 4.79 16.26 4.43
N LEU A 47 3.64 15.93 3.81
CA LEU A 47 3.42 16.07 2.37
C LEU A 47 2.95 17.47 2.01
N VAL A 48 2.17 18.12 2.87
CA VAL A 48 1.78 19.54 2.71
C VAL A 48 3.01 20.46 2.74
N ASP A 49 3.95 20.22 3.64
CA ASP A 49 5.21 20.95 3.73
C ASP A 49 6.08 20.79 2.46
N ARG A 50 5.79 19.78 1.65
CA ARG A 50 6.42 19.51 0.35
C ARG A 50 5.63 20.09 -0.83
N GLY A 51 4.55 20.81 -0.55
CA GLY A 51 3.71 21.49 -1.53
C GLY A 51 2.53 20.66 -2.04
N TYR A 52 2.22 19.51 -1.43
CA TYR A 52 0.98 18.80 -1.77
C TYR A 52 -0.22 19.47 -1.08
N GLU A 53 -1.31 19.59 -1.81
CA GLU A 53 -2.61 20.00 -1.28
C GLU A 53 -3.46 18.75 -1.03
N ALA A 54 -4.05 18.67 0.17
CA ALA A 54 -4.92 17.57 0.55
C ALA A 54 -6.38 17.84 0.15
N HIS A 55 -6.92 16.97 -0.69
CA HIS A 55 -8.32 16.98 -1.11
C HIS A 55 -9.00 15.72 -0.59
N LEU A 56 -10.03 15.89 0.23
CA LEU A 56 -10.80 14.78 0.78
C LEU A 56 -11.68 14.17 -0.32
N GLU A 57 -11.41 12.91 -0.66
CA GLU A 57 -12.12 12.17 -1.71
C GLU A 57 -13.34 11.43 -1.15
N LYS A 58 -13.16 10.82 0.02
CA LYS A 58 -14.22 10.05 0.67
C LYS A 58 -14.13 10.13 2.18
N MET A 59 -15.23 10.55 2.80
CA MET A 59 -15.44 10.42 4.24
C MET A 59 -15.72 8.96 4.63
N PRO A 60 -15.28 8.53 5.83
CA PRO A 60 -15.69 7.25 6.38
C PRO A 60 -17.21 7.20 6.53
N ASP A 61 -17.83 6.11 6.08
CA ASP A 61 -19.28 5.93 6.18
C ASP A 61 -19.70 5.67 7.64
N PHE A 62 -18.88 4.95 8.41
CA PHE A 62 -18.99 4.72 9.86
C PHE A 62 -17.72 4.03 10.37
N ALA A 63 -17.26 4.35 11.59
CA ALA A 63 -16.28 3.54 12.30
C ALA A 63 -16.99 2.37 13.00
N ARG A 64 -16.36 1.19 13.05
CA ARG A 64 -16.95 -0.02 13.65
C ARG A 64 -16.70 -0.02 15.16
N ASP A 65 -17.63 -0.58 15.92
CA ASP A 65 -17.48 -0.76 17.36
C ASP A 65 -16.14 -1.42 17.72
N GLY A 66 -15.36 -0.74 18.56
CA GLY A 66 -14.05 -1.21 19.03
C GLY A 66 -12.86 -0.81 18.16
N GLU A 67 -13.07 -0.10 17.04
CA GLU A 67 -11.97 0.55 16.32
C GLU A 67 -11.32 1.63 17.20
N LYS A 68 -10.02 1.86 17.03
CA LYS A 68 -9.28 2.94 17.71
C LYS A 68 -8.95 4.10 16.80
N TYR A 69 -9.09 3.87 15.51
CA TYR A 69 -8.73 4.80 14.46
C TYR A 69 -9.85 4.82 13.43
N ILE A 70 -10.03 5.99 12.83
CA ILE A 70 -10.97 6.20 11.74
C ILE A 70 -10.17 6.70 10.53
N SER A 71 -10.52 6.18 9.35
CA SER A 71 -9.76 6.42 8.12
C SER A 71 -10.49 7.28 7.11
N PHE A 72 -9.75 8.19 6.49
CA PHE A 72 -10.20 9.13 5.47
C PHE A 72 -9.40 8.90 4.20
N ASN A 73 -10.04 9.04 3.03
CA ASN A 73 -9.33 8.91 1.75
C ASN A 73 -9.08 10.29 1.16
N TYR A 74 -7.82 10.54 0.85
CA TYR A 74 -7.35 11.79 0.30
C TYR A 74 -6.72 11.58 -1.08
N SER A 75 -6.94 12.54 -1.95
CA SER A 75 -6.06 12.86 -3.06
C SER A 75 -5.10 13.94 -2.60
N LEU A 76 -3.81 13.70 -2.71
CA LEU A 76 -2.76 14.68 -2.42
C LEU A 76 -2.15 15.13 -3.74
N SER A 77 -2.23 16.42 -4.07
CA SER A 77 -1.85 16.95 -5.37
C SER A 77 -0.98 18.20 -5.29
N ARG A 78 0.06 18.31 -6.13
CA ARG A 78 0.83 19.57 -6.32
C ARG A 78 0.45 20.29 -7.62
N GLY A 79 -0.66 19.88 -8.25
CA GLY A 79 -1.03 20.32 -9.59
C GLY A 79 -0.19 19.65 -10.68
N ALA A 80 -0.41 20.04 -11.94
CA ALA A 80 0.28 19.52 -13.12
C ALA A 80 0.17 18.00 -13.39
N GLY A 81 -0.62 17.25 -12.64
CA GLY A 81 -0.72 15.78 -12.73
C GLY A 81 0.00 15.05 -11.61
N ASP A 82 0.71 15.77 -10.74
CA ASP A 82 1.40 15.22 -9.57
C ASP A 82 0.35 14.87 -8.50
N GLN A 83 -0.16 13.65 -8.52
CA GLN A 83 -1.25 13.21 -7.65
C GLN A 83 -0.98 11.82 -7.05
N ILE A 84 -1.12 11.70 -5.74
CA ILE A 84 -1.15 10.41 -5.07
C ILE A 84 -2.46 10.26 -4.31
N PHE A 85 -2.88 9.02 -4.07
CA PHE A 85 -4.05 8.75 -3.23
C PHE A 85 -3.60 8.09 -1.95
N ALA A 86 -4.13 8.55 -0.82
CA ALA A 86 -3.77 8.04 0.49
C ALA A 86 -5.00 7.71 1.32
N THR A 87 -4.90 6.63 2.09
CA THR A 87 -5.79 6.41 3.23
C THR A 87 -5.06 6.89 4.47
N VAL A 88 -5.69 7.81 5.19
CA VAL A 88 -5.12 8.53 6.32
C VAL A 88 -5.93 8.21 7.55
N SER A 89 -5.27 7.80 8.63
CA SER A 89 -5.91 7.37 9.86
C SER A 89 -5.59 8.32 11.01
N VAL A 90 -6.62 8.63 11.81
CA VAL A 90 -6.52 9.44 13.04
C VAL A 90 -7.18 8.72 14.20
N PRO A 91 -6.79 9.01 15.47
CA PRO A 91 -7.46 8.45 16.63
C PRO A 91 -8.96 8.74 16.58
N TRP A 92 -9.77 7.72 16.85
CA TRP A 92 -11.23 7.84 16.85
C TRP A 92 -11.74 8.05 18.26
N SER A 93 -12.55 9.09 18.46
CA SER A 93 -13.14 9.42 19.76
C SER A 93 -14.31 8.51 20.16
N GLY A 94 -14.87 7.73 19.23
CA GLY A 94 -16.10 6.96 19.45
C GLY A 94 -17.39 7.72 19.16
N ASN A 95 -17.31 9.00 18.78
CA ASN A 95 -18.48 9.86 18.58
C ASN A 95 -19.08 9.72 17.17
N THR A 96 -20.36 10.09 17.06
CA THR A 96 -21.06 10.19 15.76
C THR A 96 -20.66 11.44 14.97
N ASP A 97 -20.37 12.54 15.67
CA ASP A 97 -19.77 13.72 15.05
C ASP A 97 -18.26 13.49 14.94
N ILE A 98 -17.76 13.56 13.70
CA ILE A 98 -16.36 13.31 13.35
C ILE A 98 -15.67 14.56 12.80
N THR A 99 -16.20 15.75 13.10
CA THR A 99 -15.66 17.02 12.59
C THR A 99 -14.22 17.27 13.08
N GLU A 100 -13.92 16.91 14.32
CA GLU A 100 -12.57 17.00 14.89
C GLU A 100 -11.61 16.04 14.17
N GLU A 101 -11.99 14.77 14.02
CA GLU A 101 -11.20 13.76 13.30
C GLU A 101 -11.01 14.14 11.82
N THR A 102 -12.03 14.70 11.19
CA THR A 102 -11.93 15.20 9.80
C THR A 102 -10.89 16.31 9.71
N THR A 103 -10.93 17.29 10.62
CA THR A 103 -9.97 18.40 10.67
C THR A 103 -8.55 17.89 10.92
N LEU A 104 -8.40 16.98 11.90
CA LEU A 104 -7.11 16.38 12.25
C LEU A 104 -6.54 15.55 11.09
N SER A 105 -7.40 14.84 10.35
CA SER A 105 -6.95 13.99 9.24
C SER A 105 -6.34 14.76 8.08
N ALA A 106 -6.69 16.04 7.91
CA ALA A 106 -6.15 16.88 6.85
C ALA A 106 -4.74 17.44 7.17
N SER A 107 -4.25 17.26 8.40
CA SER A 107 -2.93 17.73 8.83
C SER A 107 -2.13 16.64 9.54
N GLU A 108 -2.54 16.26 10.75
CA GLU A 108 -1.82 15.31 11.62
C GLU A 108 -2.16 13.84 11.31
N GLY A 109 -3.12 13.61 10.41
CA GLY A 109 -3.49 12.28 9.97
C GLY A 109 -2.31 11.48 9.43
N ILE A 110 -2.22 10.22 9.83
CA ILE A 110 -1.08 9.35 9.53
C ILE A 110 -1.41 8.47 8.34
N LEU A 111 -0.54 8.44 7.33
CA LEU A 111 -0.74 7.64 6.13
C LEU A 111 -0.66 6.15 6.48
N GLN A 112 -1.74 5.42 6.20
CA GLN A 112 -1.83 3.97 6.35
C GLN A 112 -1.77 3.24 5.01
N THR A 113 -2.25 3.89 3.95
CA THR A 113 -2.15 3.41 2.56
C THR A 113 -1.65 4.54 1.68
N VAL A 114 -0.80 4.21 0.71
CA VAL A 114 -0.46 5.11 -0.40
C VAL A 114 -0.63 4.38 -1.73
N THR A 115 -1.24 5.03 -2.69
CA THR A 115 -1.45 4.53 -4.06
C THR A 115 -0.80 5.49 -5.04
N LEU A 116 0.07 4.93 -5.88
CA LEU A 116 0.81 5.60 -6.92
C LEU A 116 0.29 5.12 -8.28
N THR A 117 -0.03 6.03 -9.18
CA THR A 117 -0.48 5.70 -10.54
C THR A 117 0.60 6.03 -11.55
N LYS A 118 0.67 5.30 -12.67
CA LYS A 118 1.63 5.61 -13.74
C LYS A 118 1.42 7.03 -14.27
N THR A 119 0.17 7.42 -14.51
CA THR A 119 -0.13 8.75 -15.08
C THR A 119 0.31 9.89 -14.17
N ALA A 120 0.16 9.72 -12.85
CA ALA A 120 0.55 10.77 -11.91
C ALA A 120 2.06 10.81 -11.63
N THR A 121 2.79 9.77 -12.04
CA THR A 121 4.23 9.62 -11.82
C THR A 121 5.02 9.82 -13.11
N GLU A 122 4.39 10.35 -14.17
CA GLU A 122 5.10 10.78 -15.39
C GLU A 122 5.94 12.04 -15.16
N LYS A 123 5.56 12.85 -14.16
CA LYS A 123 6.19 14.14 -13.82
C LYS A 123 6.84 14.16 -12.44
N VAL A 124 6.68 13.07 -11.68
CA VAL A 124 7.17 12.91 -10.31
C VAL A 124 7.94 11.61 -10.24
N GLU A 125 9.12 11.63 -9.63
CA GLU A 125 9.90 10.42 -9.45
C GLU A 125 9.29 9.60 -8.32
N ALA A 126 8.53 8.55 -8.68
CA ALA A 126 7.93 7.65 -7.73
C ALA A 126 8.50 6.25 -7.85
N ALA A 127 8.86 5.65 -6.73
CA ALA A 127 9.41 4.30 -6.70
C ALA A 127 8.86 3.50 -5.52
N TYR A 128 8.76 2.19 -5.73
CA TYR A 128 8.42 1.23 -4.70
C TYR A 128 9.44 0.09 -4.68
N ASN A 129 9.97 -0.23 -3.50
CA ASN A 129 10.98 -1.27 -3.32
C ASN A 129 12.17 -1.14 -4.30
N GLY A 130 12.65 0.10 -4.50
CA GLY A 130 13.77 0.42 -5.38
C GLY A 130 13.45 0.43 -6.89
N VAL A 131 12.19 0.21 -7.29
CA VAL A 131 11.76 0.15 -8.69
C VAL A 131 10.86 1.34 -9.01
N SER A 132 11.14 2.04 -10.10
CA SER A 132 10.30 3.14 -10.60
C SER A 132 8.89 2.64 -10.92
N VAL A 133 7.87 3.40 -10.53
CA VAL A 133 6.47 3.09 -10.87
C VAL A 133 6.24 3.07 -12.38
N GLN A 134 7.03 3.82 -13.15
CA GLN A 134 6.98 3.80 -14.62
C GLN A 134 7.42 2.45 -15.20
N ASP A 135 8.34 1.76 -14.54
CA ASP A 135 8.91 0.49 -14.99
C ASP A 135 8.12 -0.72 -14.47
N LEU A 136 7.17 -0.50 -13.55
CA LEU A 136 6.34 -1.58 -13.03
C LEU A 136 5.36 -2.11 -14.09
N SER A 137 5.15 -3.41 -14.00
CA SER A 137 4.19 -4.18 -14.79
C SER A 137 3.63 -5.35 -13.96
N PHE A 138 2.53 -5.95 -14.41
CA PHE A 138 2.00 -7.16 -13.79
C PHE A 138 2.99 -8.33 -13.85
N ASP A 139 3.67 -8.50 -14.98
CA ASP A 139 4.66 -9.55 -15.16
C ASP A 139 5.83 -9.38 -14.20
N TYR A 140 6.33 -8.15 -14.04
CA TYR A 140 7.39 -7.84 -13.08
C TYR A 140 6.94 -8.17 -11.65
N ALA A 141 5.76 -7.70 -11.24
CA ALA A 141 5.21 -7.99 -9.92
C ALA A 141 5.04 -9.49 -9.67
N ALA A 142 4.63 -10.26 -10.69
CA ALA A 142 4.43 -11.70 -10.58
C ALA A 142 5.75 -12.49 -10.55
N GLN A 143 6.70 -12.17 -11.44
CA GLN A 143 7.93 -12.95 -11.62
C GLN A 143 9.00 -12.60 -10.60
N GLU A 144 9.19 -11.31 -10.30
CA GLU A 144 10.26 -10.85 -9.42
C GLU A 144 9.82 -10.79 -7.96
N TRP A 145 8.56 -10.42 -7.70
CA TRP A 145 8.05 -10.24 -6.33
C TRP A 145 7.07 -11.34 -5.89
N GLY A 146 6.64 -12.21 -6.81
CA GLY A 146 5.72 -13.30 -6.48
C GLY A 146 4.28 -12.85 -6.20
N ALA A 147 3.87 -11.68 -6.73
CA ALA A 147 2.49 -11.23 -6.66
C ALA A 147 1.57 -12.21 -7.41
N LYS A 148 0.37 -12.42 -6.88
CA LYS A 148 -0.60 -13.38 -7.42
C LYS A 148 -1.82 -12.68 -7.94
N GLU A 149 -2.30 -13.13 -9.09
CA GLU A 149 -3.54 -12.62 -9.66
C GLU A 149 -4.75 -12.94 -8.76
N LYS A 150 -5.57 -11.93 -8.51
CA LYS A 150 -6.85 -12.04 -7.83
C LYS A 150 -7.96 -12.25 -8.87
N LYS A 151 -8.30 -13.52 -9.11
CA LYS A 151 -9.23 -13.93 -10.18
C LYS A 151 -10.68 -13.45 -10.00
N ASP A 152 -11.08 -13.10 -8.79
CA ASP A 152 -12.40 -12.61 -8.43
C ASP A 152 -12.51 -11.07 -8.46
N ALA A 153 -11.43 -10.37 -8.82
CA ALA A 153 -11.45 -8.92 -8.93
C ALA A 153 -12.15 -8.46 -10.22
N SER A 154 -12.90 -7.36 -10.14
CA SER A 154 -13.56 -6.73 -11.29
C SER A 154 -12.62 -6.05 -12.27
N LYS A 155 -11.35 -5.87 -11.90
CA LYS A 155 -10.26 -5.38 -12.75
C LYS A 155 -9.08 -6.31 -12.59
N LYS A 156 -8.19 -6.38 -13.58
CA LYS A 156 -6.95 -7.13 -13.47
C LYS A 156 -6.17 -6.63 -12.26
N THR A 157 -6.00 -7.51 -11.28
CA THR A 157 -5.46 -7.17 -9.96
C THR A 157 -4.49 -8.25 -9.54
N TYR A 158 -3.28 -7.85 -9.16
CA TYR A 158 -2.29 -8.73 -8.56
C TYR A 158 -2.06 -8.28 -7.12
N THR A 159 -1.93 -9.23 -6.20
CA THR A 159 -1.68 -8.94 -4.79
C THR A 159 -0.47 -9.67 -4.28
N LEU A 160 0.26 -9.01 -3.40
CA LEU A 160 1.39 -9.57 -2.68
C LEU A 160 1.16 -9.35 -1.20
N GLN A 161 1.17 -10.45 -0.44
CA GLN A 161 1.10 -10.39 1.02
C GLN A 161 2.49 -10.15 1.59
N ALA A 162 2.72 -8.95 2.13
CA ALA A 162 3.94 -8.61 2.84
C ALA A 162 3.82 -8.99 4.32
N LYS A 163 4.94 -8.99 5.05
CA LYS A 163 4.94 -9.30 6.50
C LYS A 163 4.10 -8.31 7.33
N ARG A 164 4.12 -7.03 6.94
CA ARG A 164 3.49 -5.93 7.69
C ARG A 164 2.21 -5.38 7.05
N GLY A 165 1.83 -5.90 5.88
CA GLY A 165 0.76 -5.31 5.09
C GLY A 165 0.56 -5.98 3.74
N LEU A 166 -0.06 -5.26 2.82
CA LEU A 166 -0.45 -5.75 1.49
C LEU A 166 0.07 -4.79 0.43
N VAL A 167 0.52 -5.35 -0.70
CA VAL A 167 0.78 -4.59 -1.92
C VAL A 167 -0.20 -5.05 -2.98
N GLN A 168 -0.86 -4.10 -3.63
CA GLN A 168 -1.82 -4.36 -4.70
C GLN A 168 -1.39 -3.63 -5.97
N PHE A 169 -1.43 -4.35 -7.08
CA PHE A 169 -1.19 -3.84 -8.43
C PHE A 169 -2.50 -3.94 -9.20
N GLN A 170 -2.90 -2.90 -9.92
CA GLN A 170 -4.20 -2.87 -10.57
C GLN A 170 -4.16 -2.18 -11.94
N SER A 171 -5.07 -2.58 -12.83
CA SER A 171 -5.35 -1.90 -14.10
C SER A 171 -6.36 -0.77 -13.91
N TYR A 172 -6.45 0.13 -14.88
CA TYR A 172 -7.34 1.29 -14.76
C TYR A 172 -8.81 0.88 -14.94
N LEU A 173 -9.14 0.13 -16.00
CA LEU A 173 -10.48 -0.40 -16.27
C LEU A 173 -10.53 -1.94 -16.25
N THR A 174 -11.74 -2.48 -16.20
CA THR A 174 -12.02 -3.92 -16.22
C THR A 174 -11.47 -4.62 -17.45
N SER A 175 -11.48 -3.95 -18.60
CA SER A 175 -10.97 -4.48 -19.88
C SER A 175 -9.47 -4.25 -20.10
N ASP A 176 -8.81 -3.50 -19.21
CA ASP A 176 -7.43 -3.09 -19.41
C ASP A 176 -6.49 -4.21 -18.96
N GLU A 177 -5.56 -4.55 -19.84
CA GLU A 177 -4.50 -5.53 -19.58
C GLU A 177 -3.26 -4.89 -18.97
N ASP A 178 -3.15 -3.56 -19.09
CA ASP A 178 -2.00 -2.77 -18.72
C ASP A 178 -2.00 -2.39 -17.24
N PHE A 179 -0.81 -2.37 -16.66
CA PHE A 179 -0.59 -1.91 -15.31
C PHE A 179 -0.89 -0.41 -15.20
N HIS A 180 -1.63 -0.02 -14.16
CA HIS A 180 -2.01 1.38 -13.92
C HIS A 180 -1.50 1.90 -12.58
N SER A 181 -1.62 1.13 -11.50
CA SER A 181 -1.29 1.61 -10.15
C SER A 181 -0.75 0.54 -9.23
N VAL A 182 0.09 0.98 -8.29
CA VAL A 182 0.55 0.20 -7.13
C VAL A 182 0.04 0.87 -5.86
N SER A 183 -0.55 0.08 -4.96
CA SER A 183 -1.05 0.50 -3.67
C SER A 183 -0.33 -0.28 -2.58
N ILE A 184 0.22 0.42 -1.59
CA ILE A 184 0.91 -0.16 -0.44
C ILE A 184 0.08 0.16 0.79
N GLN A 185 -0.31 -0.87 1.52
CA GLN A 185 -1.20 -0.77 2.66
C GLN A 185 -0.55 -1.42 3.88
N LEU A 186 -0.36 -0.64 4.94
CA LEU A 186 0.04 -1.16 6.24
C LEU A 186 -1.16 -1.82 6.92
N SER A 187 -0.95 -3.00 7.52
CA SER A 187 -2.02 -3.69 8.23
C SER A 187 -2.46 -2.91 9.48
N ASP A 188 -3.76 -2.95 9.81
CA ASP A 188 -4.30 -2.27 11.01
C ASP A 188 -3.54 -2.68 12.27
N LYS A 189 -3.20 -3.98 12.38
CA LYS A 189 -2.44 -4.52 13.50
C LYS A 189 -1.06 -3.88 13.63
N ASP A 190 -0.32 -3.70 12.53
CA ASP A 190 1.01 -3.10 12.59
C ASP A 190 0.94 -1.59 12.72
N PHE A 191 -0.05 -0.95 12.10
CA PHE A 191 -0.36 0.46 12.30
C PHE A 191 -0.59 0.75 13.80
N GLU A 192 -1.52 0.04 14.45
CA GLU A 192 -1.83 0.22 15.88
C GLU A 192 -0.63 -0.01 16.81
N LYS A 193 0.29 -0.91 16.46
CA LYS A 193 1.50 -1.15 17.26
C LYS A 193 2.46 0.03 17.21
N MET A 194 2.50 0.75 16.09
CA MET A 194 3.41 1.87 15.88
C MET A 194 2.95 3.14 16.59
N GLN A 195 1.66 3.24 16.91
CA GLN A 195 1.09 4.40 17.60
C GLN A 195 1.20 4.34 19.13
N LYS A 196 2.00 3.41 19.68
CA LYS A 196 2.14 3.16 21.12
C LYS A 196 3.50 3.56 21.64
#